data_AF-A0A920VI20-F1
#
_entry.id   AF-A0A920VI20-F1
#
_cell.length_a   1.000
_cell.length_b   1.000
_cell.length_c   1.000
_cell.angle_alpha   90.00
_cell.angle_beta   90.00
_cell.angle_gamma   90.00
#
_symmetry.space_group_name_H-M   'P 1'
#
loop_
_entity.id
_entity.type
_entity.pdbx_description
1 polymer ?
#
loop_
_entity_poly.entity_id
_entity_poly.type
_entity_poly.pdbx_seq_one_letter_code
_entity_poly.pdbx_strand_id
1 'polypeptide(L)' 'MDLWFSGPPEERVFIKGKNKGQKLSDIAQTSPDYLMWMLGKIDDLDEEVVEVLKQALSAVQLGTD' A
#
# COMPACT_ATOMS: atom_id res chain seq x y z
N MET A 1 11.23 2.00 -12.98
CA MET A 1 10.32 2.38 -11.89
C MET A 1 9.12 1.46 -11.96
N ASP A 2 9.03 0.53 -11.02
CA ASP A 2 7.97 -0.47 -11.01
C ASP A 2 6.76 0.10 -10.26
N LEU A 3 5.94 0.86 -10.96
CA LEU A 3 4.77 1.52 -10.36
C LEU A 3 3.78 0.48 -9.83
N TRP A 4 3.45 0.57 -8.55
CA TRP A 4 2.44 -0.29 -7.89
C TRP A 4 1.09 0.41 -7.73
N PHE A 5 1.10 1.74 -7.75
CA PHE A 5 -0.07 2.56 -7.50
C PHE A 5 -0.27 3.63 -8.57
N SER A 6 -1.52 4.04 -8.76
CA SER A 6 -1.93 5.18 -9.55
C SER A 6 -2.78 6.14 -8.72
N GLY A 7 -3.04 7.33 -9.25
CA GLY A 7 -3.80 8.37 -8.56
C GLY A 7 -2.96 9.17 -7.56
N PRO A 8 -3.55 10.23 -6.98
CA PRO A 8 -2.92 11.03 -5.95
C PRO A 8 -2.80 10.25 -4.63
N PRO A 9 -1.98 10.72 -3.65
CA PRO A 9 -1.75 10.02 -2.38
C PRO A 9 -3.00 9.56 -1.63
N GLU A 10 -4.05 10.39 -1.60
CA GLU A 10 -5.33 10.14 -0.93
C GLU A 10 -6.23 9.13 -1.65
N GLU A 11 -5.98 8.87 -2.94
CA GLU A 11 -6.77 7.98 -3.79
C GLU A 11 -5.92 6.88 -4.41
N ARG A 12 -4.77 6.52 -3.81
CA ARG A 12 -3.88 5.49 -4.39
C ARG A 12 -4.64 4.20 -4.69
N VAL A 13 -4.62 3.77 -5.95
CA VAL A 13 -5.21 2.51 -6.43
C VAL A 13 -4.12 1.57 -6.92
N PHE A 14 -4.17 0.31 -6.50
CA PHE A 14 -3.28 -0.75 -6.99
C PHE A 14 -3.44 -0.94 -8.51
N ILE A 15 -2.34 -0.88 -9.27
CA ILE A 15 -2.38 -1.12 -10.74
C ILE A 15 -1.95 -2.53 -11.14
N LYS A 16 -1.35 -3.29 -10.22
CA LYS A 16 -0.91 -4.67 -10.43
C LYS A 16 -1.04 -5.52 -9.15
N GLY A 17 -0.77 -6.82 -9.31
CA GLY A 17 -0.95 -7.81 -8.25
C GLY A 17 -2.41 -8.23 -8.06
N LYS A 18 -2.66 -9.03 -7.01
CA LYS A 18 -4.00 -9.60 -6.74
C LYS A 18 -5.06 -8.56 -6.36
N ASN A 19 -4.64 -7.37 -5.89
CA ASN A 19 -5.53 -6.30 -5.46
C ASN A 19 -5.73 -5.21 -6.52
N LYS A 20 -5.39 -5.48 -7.78
CA LYS A 20 -5.52 -4.50 -8.88
C LYS A 20 -6.93 -3.90 -8.92
N GLY A 21 -7.01 -2.57 -8.98
CA GLY A 21 -8.25 -1.80 -9.00
C GLY A 21 -8.80 -1.46 -7.62
N GLN A 22 -8.22 -1.97 -6.54
CA GLN A 22 -8.64 -1.67 -5.17
C GLN A 22 -7.86 -0.49 -4.60
N LYS A 23 -8.49 0.28 -3.71
CA LYS A 23 -7.86 1.40 -3.00
C LYS A 23 -6.87 0.88 -1.96
N LEU A 24 -5.73 1.57 -1.84
CA LEU A 24 -4.72 1.28 -0.84
C LEU A 24 -5.26 1.45 0.58
N SER A 25 -6.07 2.49 0.83
CA SER A 25 -6.73 2.73 2.12
C SER A 25 -7.56 1.52 2.59
N ASP A 26 -8.33 0.94 1.67
CA ASP A 26 -9.26 -0.15 1.98
C ASP A 26 -8.48 -1.42 2.31
N ILE A 27 -7.41 -1.70 1.55
CA ILE A 27 -6.52 -2.83 1.83
C ILE A 27 -5.74 -2.62 3.13
N ALA A 28 -5.29 -1.40 3.43
CA ALA A 28 -4.61 -1.11 4.69
C ALA A 28 -5.50 -1.41 5.89
N GLN A 29 -6.80 -1.04 5.82
CA GLN A 29 -7.75 -1.27 6.91
C GLN A 29 -8.18 -2.74 7.02
N THR A 30 -8.42 -3.42 5.89
CA THR A 30 -9.01 -4.77 5.87
C THR A 30 -7.99 -5.90 5.81
N SER A 31 -6.76 -5.62 5.38
CA SER A 31 -5.69 -6.60 5.17
C SER A 31 -4.29 -5.98 5.32
N PRO A 32 -3.96 -5.36 6.48
CA PRO A 32 -2.65 -4.74 6.70
C PRO A 32 -1.48 -5.74 6.54
N ASP A 33 -1.71 -7.01 6.86
CA ASP A 33 -0.73 -8.10 6.69
C ASP A 33 -0.24 -8.24 5.24
N TYR A 34 -1.09 -7.91 4.26
CA TYR A 34 -0.67 -7.93 2.86
C TYR A 34 0.36 -6.85 2.56
N LEU A 35 0.19 -5.64 3.11
CA LEU A 35 1.14 -4.55 2.92
C LEU A 35 2.46 -4.85 3.65
N MET A 36 2.39 -5.44 4.84
CA MET A 36 3.58 -5.94 5.55
C MET A 36 4.31 -7.04 4.77
N TRP A 37 3.55 -7.95 4.15
CA TRP A 37 4.12 -8.96 3.25
C TRP A 37 4.81 -8.32 2.04
N MET A 38 4.20 -7.30 1.41
CA MET A 38 4.83 -6.59 0.29
C MET A 38 6.20 -6.02 0.70
N LEU A 39 6.27 -5.31 1.83
CA LEU A 39 7.50 -4.71 2.34
C LEU A 39 8.62 -5.73 2.63
N GLY A 40 8.27 -6.96 3.00
CA GLY A 40 9.25 -7.99 3.38
C GLY A 40 9.52 -9.07 2.35
N LYS A 41 8.72 -9.17 1.27
CA LYS A 41 8.76 -10.29 0.32
C LYS A 41 8.85 -9.90 -1.14
N ILE A 42 8.59 -8.65 -1.50
CA ILE A 42 8.80 -8.18 -2.87
C ILE A 42 10.19 -7.54 -2.93
N ASP A 43 11.09 -8.21 -3.63
CA ASP A 43 12.42 -7.67 -3.93
C ASP A 43 12.28 -6.47 -4.86
N ASP A 44 13.19 -5.50 -4.74
CA ASP A 44 13.27 -4.30 -5.58
C ASP A 44 11.99 -3.44 -5.62
N LEU A 45 11.25 -3.37 -4.51
CA LEU A 45 10.23 -2.32 -4.34
C LEU A 45 10.88 -0.95 -4.44
N ASP A 46 10.29 -0.11 -5.29
CA ASP A 46 10.68 1.29 -5.42
C ASP A 46 10.52 2.03 -4.07
N GLU A 47 11.46 2.92 -3.75
CA GLU A 47 11.46 3.67 -2.49
C GLU A 47 10.15 4.47 -2.31
N GLU A 48 9.60 5.04 -3.40
CA GLU A 48 8.31 5.72 -3.34
C GLU A 48 7.18 4.76 -2.93
N VAL A 49 7.22 3.53 -3.45
CA VAL A 49 6.22 2.49 -3.12
C VAL A 49 6.36 2.06 -1.66
N VAL A 50 7.58 1.92 -1.16
CA VAL A 50 7.86 1.62 0.25
C VAL A 50 7.28 2.68 1.17
N GLU A 51 7.52 3.95 0.88
CA GLU A 51 7.00 5.06 1.71
C GLU A 51 5.47 5.15 1.66
N VAL A 52 4.86 4.95 0.49
CA VAL A 52 3.40 4.88 0.35
C VAL A 52 2.80 3.74 1.21
N LEU A 53 3.43 2.56 1.21
CA LEU A 53 2.98 1.42 2.03
C LEU A 53 3.10 1.70 3.52
N LYS A 54 4.21 2.29 3.98
CA LYS A 54 4.41 2.67 5.39
C LYS A 54 3.40 3.70 5.85
N GLN A 55 3.16 4.75 5.05
CA GLN A 55 2.16 5.78 5.36
C GLN A 55 0.77 5.20 5.50
N ALA A 56 0.38 4.29 4.59
CA ALA A 56 -0.92 3.61 4.66
C ALA A 56 -1.06 2.76 5.93
N LEU A 57 -0.01 2.02 6.31
CA LEU A 57 0.00 1.22 7.55
C LEU A 57 -0.06 2.10 8.81
N SER A 58 0.70 3.20 8.85
CA SER A 58 0.68 4.13 9.99
C SER A 58 -0.67 4.83 10.16
N ALA A 59 -1.35 5.16 9.07
CA ALA A 59 -2.68 5.78 9.13
C ALA A 59 -3.72 4.87 9.80
N VAL A 60 -3.64 3.55 9.63
CA VAL A 60 -4.51 2.59 10.31
C VAL A 60 -4.20 2.53 11.80
N GLN A 61 -2.92 2.55 12.18
CA GLN A 61 -2.50 2.46 13.58
C GLN A 61 -2.93 3.68 14.42
N LEU A 62 -3.02 4.87 13.80
CA LEU A 62 -3.44 6.12 14.45
C LEU A 62 -4.97 6.33 14.48
N GLY A 63 -5.73 5.61 13.67
CA GLY A 63 -7.20 5.73 13.62
C GLY A 63 -7.95 4.83 14.61
N THR A 64 -7.24 4.24 15.58
CA THR A 64 -7.81 3.26 16.54
C THR A 64 -7.95 3.84 17.97
N ASP A 65 -7.87 5.16 18.14
CA ASP A 65 -8.17 5.87 19.40
C ASP A 65 -9.63 6.34 19.48
#